data_AF-A0A6G0WG12-F1
#
_entry.id   AF-A0A6G0WG12-F1
#
_cell.length_a   1.000
_cell.length_b   1.000
_cell.length_c   1.000
_cell.angle_alpha   90.00
_cell.angle_beta   90.00
_cell.angle_gamma   90.00
#
_symmetry.space_group_name_H-M   'P 1'
#
loop_
_entity.id
_entity.type
_entity.pdbx_description
1 polymer ?
#
loop_
_entity_poly.entity_id
_entity_poly.type
_entity_poly.pdbx_seq_one_letter_code
_entity_poly.pdbx_strand_id
1 'polypeptide(L)'
;MITRSSIKSFSENSHFIIEIAFKTTWPPTTFTLDKLHSSRVWIKPHSFRAKPFDEDNDVEIQITHCGICGWDLHTISGGWGEIEYPMVVGHEIVGHVVRVGSKVDPVKYAIGTRVGVGGECNSCHSCKHCLRDRENVCRKMVFTYNSKTPEGYTTQGGYADYYRCHYKFAVPIPAGLSSESAAPMMCAGITTYAPLKEHGAGPGKKVAVLGIGGLGHLGIQWAVALGAEVTALSSSDKKEKDSKELLGAHHYVNYSDPAAVKAAEDSFDILLCTSYSDKTDWNILLSMVATDCKFVLVGLPEKPISYSAWSVVLRQINFVGSAIGSPAQQEEMLAFAVEKGINSIVEVMPMSEAKKALQRVHNGDARFRIVLKNE
;
A
#
# COMPACT_ATOMS: atom_id res chain seq x y z
N MET A 1 59.08 5.83 25.52
CA MET A 1 59.77 4.54 25.26
C MET A 1 58.80 3.42 25.64
N ILE A 2 58.67 2.25 24.99
CA ILE A 2 59.23 1.60 23.77
C ILE A 2 58.29 0.38 23.54
N THR A 3 57.82 -0.07 22.36
CA THR A 3 57.79 0.37 20.93
C THR A 3 56.58 -0.26 20.21
N ARG A 4 56.32 0.08 18.94
CA ARG A 4 55.34 -0.61 18.07
C ARG A 4 55.68 -2.10 17.84
N SER A 5 54.66 -2.97 17.76
CA SER A 5 54.44 -4.12 16.85
C SER A 5 53.53 -5.15 17.55
N SER A 6 52.65 -5.89 16.87
CA SER A 6 52.72 -6.44 15.52
C SER A 6 51.35 -6.51 14.83
N ILE A 7 51.35 -6.63 13.50
CA ILE A 7 50.15 -6.87 12.68
C ILE A 7 49.94 -8.38 12.54
N LYS A 8 48.69 -8.84 12.66
CA LYS A 8 48.24 -10.14 12.11
C LYS A 8 46.91 -9.95 11.39
N SER A 9 46.85 -10.47 10.16
CA SER A 9 45.67 -10.40 9.29
C SER A 9 44.89 -11.72 9.32
N PHE A 10 43.70 -11.68 9.92
CA PHE A 10 42.62 -12.69 9.83
C PHE A 10 41.30 -11.94 10.13
N SER A 11 40.14 -12.29 9.60
CA SER A 11 39.76 -13.02 8.38
C SER A 11 38.28 -12.72 8.12
N GLU A 12 37.73 -13.12 6.97
CA GLU A 12 36.28 -13.09 6.78
C GLU A 12 35.56 -14.03 7.78
N ASN A 13 34.26 -13.80 8.00
CA ASN A 13 33.41 -14.42 9.04
C ASN A 13 33.70 -14.01 10.50
N SER A 14 33.35 -12.77 10.86
CA SER A 14 33.14 -12.35 12.25
C SER A 14 31.64 -12.16 12.56
N HIS A 15 31.06 -13.08 13.34
CA HIS A 15 29.70 -12.95 13.86
C HIS A 15 29.68 -11.97 15.03
N PHE A 16 29.37 -10.70 14.76
CA PHE A 16 29.20 -9.69 15.81
C PHE A 16 27.83 -9.83 16.49
N ILE A 17 27.77 -10.58 17.59
CA ILE A 17 26.73 -10.39 18.61
C ILE A 17 27.07 -9.09 19.34
N ILE A 18 26.27 -8.04 19.11
CA ILE A 18 26.40 -6.77 19.81
C ILE A 18 25.47 -6.80 21.03
N GLU A 19 25.99 -7.25 22.17
CA GLU A 19 25.42 -6.89 23.45
C GLU A 19 25.80 -5.44 23.79
N ILE A 20 24.86 -4.51 23.61
CA ILE A 20 24.91 -3.20 24.28
C ILE A 20 23.59 -3.05 25.04
N ALA A 21 23.64 -3.38 26.34
CA ALA A 21 22.51 -3.23 27.22
C ALA A 21 22.39 -1.78 27.72
N PHE A 22 21.42 -1.04 27.19
CA PHE A 22 20.78 0.06 27.92
C PHE A 22 19.34 -0.33 28.27
N LYS A 23 18.90 0.05 29.47
CA LYS A 23 17.65 -0.46 30.06
C LYS A 23 16.39 0.19 29.48
N THR A 24 15.77 -0.48 28.52
CA THR A 24 14.29 -0.54 28.38
C THR A 24 13.91 -1.98 28.10
N THR A 25 12.98 -2.54 28.87
CA THR A 25 12.77 -3.99 28.97
C THR A 25 11.61 -4.50 28.12
N TRP A 26 11.90 -4.95 26.90
CA TRP A 26 11.18 -6.04 26.20
C TRP A 26 12.02 -6.55 25.02
N PRO A 27 11.88 -7.81 24.60
CA PRO A 27 12.54 -8.31 23.39
C PRO A 27 11.85 -7.74 22.14
N PRO A 28 12.59 -7.37 21.07
CA PRO A 28 11.97 -6.95 19.81
C PRO A 28 11.17 -8.11 19.19
N THR A 29 9.88 -7.88 18.95
CA THR A 29 8.91 -8.88 18.47
C THR A 29 8.57 -8.66 17.00
N THR A 30 9.42 -9.24 16.17
CA THR A 30 9.33 -9.21 14.70
C THR A 30 8.57 -10.45 14.20
N PHE A 31 7.61 -10.30 13.29
CA PHE A 31 6.73 -11.41 12.88
C PHE A 31 7.02 -11.93 11.47
N THR A 32 7.43 -13.19 11.37
CA THR A 32 7.61 -13.88 10.07
C THR A 32 6.48 -14.84 9.77
N LEU A 33 6.25 -15.06 8.48
CA LEU A 33 5.19 -15.89 7.91
C LEU A 33 5.78 -17.08 7.15
N ASP A 34 5.12 -18.24 7.19
CA ASP A 34 5.36 -19.37 6.28
C ASP A 34 4.09 -19.75 5.49
N LYS A 35 4.27 -20.20 4.23
CA LYS A 35 3.29 -20.55 3.17
C LYS A 35 1.81 -20.74 3.57
N LEU A 36 0.92 -20.01 2.88
CA LEU A 36 -0.54 -20.10 3.04
C LEU A 36 -1.21 -21.41 2.52
N HIS A 37 -0.51 -22.22 1.71
CA HIS A 37 -1.13 -23.26 0.86
C HIS A 37 -1.49 -24.61 1.51
N SER A 38 -1.36 -24.77 2.84
CA SER A 38 -1.66 -26.04 3.54
C SER A 38 -2.23 -25.83 4.95
N SER A 39 -3.36 -25.11 5.03
CA SER A 39 -4.19 -24.87 6.24
C SER A 39 -3.48 -24.33 7.49
N ARG A 40 -2.21 -23.90 7.35
CA ARG A 40 -1.37 -23.44 8.47
C ARG A 40 -0.50 -22.26 8.04
N VAL A 41 -1.08 -21.07 8.04
CA VAL A 41 -0.29 -19.83 8.10
C VAL A 41 0.43 -19.82 9.45
N TRP A 42 1.74 -20.00 9.43
CA TRP A 42 2.59 -19.87 10.61
C TRP A 42 3.08 -18.44 10.69
N ILE A 43 2.32 -17.57 11.37
CA ILE A 43 2.91 -16.34 11.90
C ILE A 43 3.58 -16.69 13.23
N LYS A 44 4.85 -16.34 13.36
CA LYS A 44 5.67 -16.58 14.54
C LYS A 44 6.60 -15.39 14.80
N PRO A 45 6.85 -15.04 16.08
CA PRO A 45 7.99 -14.20 16.45
C PRO A 45 9.30 -14.77 15.90
N HIS A 46 10.16 -13.88 15.43
CA HIS A 46 11.44 -14.16 14.76
C HIS A 46 12.34 -12.93 14.89
N SER A 47 13.65 -13.07 14.64
CA SER A 47 14.58 -11.94 14.60
C SER A 47 15.37 -11.97 13.31
N PHE A 48 15.19 -10.97 12.46
CA PHE A 48 15.93 -10.82 11.20
C PHE A 48 17.02 -9.75 11.31
N ARG A 49 18.00 -9.78 10.40
CA ARG A 49 18.99 -8.71 10.26
C ARG A 49 18.33 -7.50 9.60
N ALA A 50 18.15 -6.40 10.33
CA ALA A 50 17.67 -5.14 9.77
C ALA A 50 18.58 -4.62 8.64
N LYS A 51 18.00 -3.83 7.71
CA LYS A 51 18.74 -3.17 6.62
C LYS A 51 19.98 -2.46 7.19
N PRO A 52 21.16 -2.58 6.57
CA PRO A 52 22.30 -1.71 6.87
C PRO A 52 21.88 -0.24 6.73
N PHE A 53 22.12 0.55 7.78
CA PHE A 53 21.76 1.96 7.79
C PHE A 53 22.66 2.73 6.83
N ASP A 54 22.08 3.47 5.89
CA ASP A 54 22.80 4.44 5.07
C ASP A 54 23.02 5.71 5.89
N GLU A 55 24.25 5.88 6.38
CA GLU A 55 24.69 7.03 7.20
C GLU A 55 24.53 8.39 6.49
N ASP A 56 24.28 8.42 5.18
CA ASP A 56 23.93 9.64 4.44
C ASP A 56 22.42 9.84 4.31
N ASN A 57 21.68 8.83 3.82
CA ASN A 57 20.32 9.04 3.29
C ASN A 57 19.21 8.19 3.94
N ASP A 58 19.48 7.29 4.89
CA ASP A 58 18.40 6.56 5.57
C ASP A 58 17.70 7.40 6.65
N VAL A 59 16.46 7.06 6.94
CA VAL A 59 15.84 7.26 8.25
C VAL A 59 15.56 5.91 8.91
N GLU A 60 15.65 5.88 10.23
CA GLU A 60 15.19 4.76 11.07
C GLU A 60 13.91 5.18 11.78
N ILE A 61 12.90 4.30 11.73
CA ILE A 61 11.54 4.58 12.16
C ILE A 61 11.16 3.54 13.21
N GLN A 62 10.83 3.97 14.42
CA GLN A 62 10.15 3.11 15.40
C GLN A 62 8.70 2.94 14.96
N ILE A 63 8.31 1.71 14.61
CA ILE A 63 6.99 1.42 14.07
C ILE A 63 5.96 1.46 15.21
N THR A 64 4.87 2.19 15.00
CA THR A 64 3.73 2.22 15.91
C THR A 64 2.53 1.46 15.36
N HIS A 65 2.32 1.54 14.04
CA HIS A 65 1.21 0.89 13.35
C HIS A 65 1.67 0.35 11.98
N CYS A 66 1.04 -0.73 11.52
CA CYS A 66 1.13 -1.18 10.12
C CYS A 66 -0.24 -1.69 9.65
N GLY A 67 -0.74 -1.17 8.53
CA GLY A 67 -1.97 -1.68 7.91
C GLY A 67 -1.82 -3.07 7.27
N ILE A 68 -2.92 -3.81 7.17
CA ILE A 68 -2.98 -5.13 6.50
C ILE A 68 -3.66 -5.01 5.14
N CYS A 69 -2.94 -5.30 4.07
CA CYS A 69 -3.45 -5.21 2.70
C CYS A 69 -3.56 -6.58 2.01
N GLY A 70 -4.33 -6.64 0.92
CA GLY A 70 -4.43 -7.84 0.07
C GLY A 70 -3.09 -8.21 -0.59
N TRP A 71 -2.22 -7.23 -0.86
CA TRP A 71 -0.88 -7.46 -1.39
C TRP A 71 0.00 -8.26 -0.40
N ASP A 72 -0.17 -8.06 0.91
CA ASP A 72 0.51 -8.91 1.91
C ASP A 72 0.01 -10.35 1.81
N LEU A 73 -1.30 -10.57 1.71
CA LEU A 73 -1.92 -11.90 1.56
C LEU A 73 -1.49 -12.64 0.29
N HIS A 74 -1.50 -11.97 -0.87
CA HIS A 74 -1.03 -12.55 -2.14
C HIS A 74 0.48 -12.84 -2.12
N THR A 75 1.26 -12.07 -1.35
CA THR A 75 2.66 -12.43 -1.12
C THR A 75 2.76 -13.67 -0.23
N ILE A 76 2.06 -13.75 0.91
CA ILE A 76 2.12 -14.92 1.82
C ILE A 76 1.63 -16.22 1.14
N SER A 77 0.72 -16.15 0.17
CA SER A 77 0.29 -17.32 -0.60
C SER A 77 1.33 -17.77 -1.64
N GLY A 78 2.13 -16.86 -2.19
CA GLY A 78 2.87 -17.09 -3.43
C GLY A 78 1.99 -16.99 -4.68
N GLY A 79 0.87 -16.27 -4.60
CA GLY A 79 -0.10 -16.11 -5.70
C GLY A 79 0.46 -15.47 -6.98
N TRP A 80 1.61 -14.78 -6.85
CA TRP A 80 2.34 -14.17 -7.96
C TRP A 80 3.69 -14.86 -8.29
N GLY A 81 4.01 -15.99 -7.65
CA GLY A 81 5.22 -16.77 -7.92
C GLY A 81 5.90 -17.38 -6.69
N GLU A 82 7.07 -18.00 -6.91
CA GLU A 82 7.90 -18.49 -5.82
C GLU A 82 8.57 -17.36 -5.02
N ILE A 83 8.85 -17.64 -3.75
CA ILE A 83 9.25 -16.66 -2.75
C ILE A 83 10.13 -17.30 -1.68
N GLU A 84 11.12 -16.54 -1.23
CA GLU A 84 12.08 -16.92 -0.20
C GLU A 84 11.47 -16.73 1.19
N TYR A 85 11.74 -17.68 2.10
CA TYR A 85 11.26 -17.68 3.48
C TYR A 85 12.45 -17.90 4.44
N PRO A 86 12.45 -17.33 5.66
CA PRO A 86 11.36 -16.55 6.28
C PRO A 86 11.26 -15.11 5.74
N MET A 87 10.09 -14.50 5.89
CA MET A 87 9.78 -13.16 5.40
C MET A 87 8.87 -12.40 6.38
N VAL A 88 9.16 -11.11 6.59
CA VAL A 88 8.28 -10.14 7.24
C VAL A 88 7.59 -9.28 6.18
N VAL A 89 6.27 -9.11 6.29
CA VAL A 89 5.44 -8.32 5.35
C VAL A 89 4.92 -7.04 6.01
N GLY A 90 4.00 -6.32 5.37
CA GLY A 90 3.47 -5.04 5.84
C GLY A 90 4.15 -3.88 5.12
N HIS A 91 3.35 -3.04 4.48
CA HIS A 91 3.79 -1.93 3.63
C HIS A 91 2.86 -0.70 3.73
N GLU A 92 2.25 -0.56 4.91
CA GLU A 92 1.35 0.51 5.31
C GLU A 92 1.82 1.04 6.67
N ILE A 93 3.11 1.35 6.74
CA ILE A 93 3.87 1.56 7.98
C ILE A 93 3.61 2.97 8.49
N VAL A 94 3.42 3.14 9.79
CA VAL A 94 3.39 4.45 10.47
C VAL A 94 4.20 4.39 11.77
N GLY A 95 5.10 5.36 11.95
CA GLY A 95 5.99 5.40 13.11
C GLY A 95 6.65 6.75 13.33
N HIS A 96 7.60 6.80 14.27
CA HIS A 96 8.36 8.00 14.59
C HIS A 96 9.82 7.85 14.17
N VAL A 97 10.40 8.89 13.57
CA VAL A 97 11.83 8.92 13.23
C VAL A 97 12.66 8.89 14.51
N VAL A 98 13.55 7.90 14.63
CA VAL A 98 14.49 7.73 15.76
C VAL A 98 15.96 7.89 15.36
N ARG A 99 16.26 7.88 14.05
CA ARG A 99 17.59 8.18 13.49
C ARG A 99 17.46 8.78 12.09
N VAL A 100 18.39 9.65 11.71
CA VAL A 100 18.52 10.21 10.35
C VAL A 100 19.97 10.16 9.88
N GLY A 101 20.17 10.00 8.58
CA GLY A 101 21.47 10.14 7.91
C GLY A 101 21.92 11.59 7.74
N SER A 102 23.20 11.80 7.44
CA SER A 102 23.89 13.09 7.42
C SER A 102 23.39 14.09 6.37
N LYS A 103 22.69 13.61 5.33
CA LYS A 103 22.14 14.39 4.20
C LYS A 103 20.62 14.52 4.23
N VAL A 104 19.97 13.94 5.24
CA VAL A 104 18.53 14.04 5.46
C VAL A 104 18.22 15.42 6.05
N ASP A 105 17.12 16.04 5.61
CA ASP A 105 16.64 17.33 6.14
C ASP A 105 16.30 17.18 7.65
N PRO A 106 17.06 17.82 8.56
CA PRO A 106 16.90 17.64 10.00
C PRO A 106 15.69 18.39 10.58
N VAL A 107 15.03 19.24 9.78
CA VAL A 107 13.78 19.93 10.14
C VAL A 107 12.58 19.11 9.69
N LYS A 108 12.55 18.68 8.43
CA LYS A 108 11.48 17.81 7.89
C LYS A 108 11.46 16.42 8.56
N TYR A 109 12.63 15.91 8.97
CA TYR A 109 12.79 14.59 9.57
C TYR A 109 13.39 14.63 10.99
N ALA A 110 13.10 15.69 11.76
CA ALA A 110 13.49 15.78 13.16
C ALA A 110 13.13 14.50 13.97
N ILE A 111 13.95 14.17 14.97
CA ILE A 111 13.69 13.01 15.84
C ILE A 111 12.35 13.18 16.55
N GLY A 112 11.50 12.15 16.49
CA GLY A 112 10.11 12.18 16.94
C GLY A 112 9.08 12.54 15.86
N THR A 113 9.49 13.06 14.69
CA THR A 113 8.57 13.32 13.57
C THR A 113 7.85 12.03 13.17
N ARG A 114 6.52 12.10 13.08
CA ARG A 114 5.68 10.98 12.66
C ARG A 114 5.68 10.88 11.13
N VAL A 115 6.09 9.73 10.62
CA VAL A 115 6.20 9.41 9.19
C VAL A 115 5.47 8.12 8.84
N GLY A 116 5.04 8.00 7.59
CA GLY A 116 4.57 6.77 6.99
C GLY A 116 5.50 6.25 5.91
N VAL A 117 5.44 4.96 5.62
CA VAL A 117 6.11 4.33 4.46
C VAL A 117 5.12 3.42 3.75
N GLY A 118 5.00 3.59 2.43
CA GLY A 118 4.06 2.86 1.57
C GLY A 118 4.62 1.58 0.96
N GLY A 119 4.16 1.25 -0.25
CA GLY A 119 4.59 0.06 -1.00
C GLY A 119 6.06 0.06 -1.47
N GLU A 120 6.69 1.23 -1.55
CA GLU A 120 8.08 1.41 -2.00
C GLU A 120 8.95 2.09 -0.94
N CYS A 121 10.25 1.72 -0.88
CA CYS A 121 11.20 2.21 0.12
C CYS A 121 12.56 2.66 -0.45
N ASN A 122 12.83 2.44 -1.74
CA ASN A 122 13.97 3.02 -2.45
C ASN A 122 13.72 3.11 -3.97
N SER A 123 14.52 3.90 -4.69
CA SER A 123 14.60 3.89 -6.15
C SER A 123 16.03 4.14 -6.64
N CYS A 124 16.26 4.33 -7.95
CA CYS A 124 17.58 4.71 -8.45
C CYS A 124 17.89 6.22 -8.43
N HIS A 125 16.93 7.08 -8.05
CA HIS A 125 17.06 8.54 -7.91
C HIS A 125 17.52 9.35 -9.14
N SER A 126 17.78 8.67 -10.28
CA SER A 126 18.56 9.22 -11.40
C SER A 126 17.92 8.99 -12.78
N CYS A 127 16.87 8.18 -12.88
CA CYS A 127 16.16 7.99 -14.16
C CYS A 127 15.15 9.13 -14.40
N LYS A 128 14.70 9.27 -15.66
CA LYS A 128 13.73 10.29 -16.09
C LYS A 128 12.38 10.31 -15.34
N HIS A 129 12.12 9.31 -14.49
CA HIS A 129 10.91 9.21 -13.65
C HIS A 129 11.19 9.70 -12.22
N CYS A 130 12.28 9.27 -11.58
CA CYS A 130 12.73 9.81 -10.28
C CYS A 130 13.04 11.32 -10.38
N LEU A 131 13.65 11.77 -11.49
CA LEU A 131 13.92 13.18 -11.77
C LEU A 131 12.67 14.02 -12.12
N ARG A 132 11.47 13.46 -11.90
CA ARG A 132 10.14 14.08 -12.09
C ARG A 132 9.16 13.62 -11.00
N ASP A 133 9.67 13.20 -9.85
CA ASP A 133 8.91 12.73 -8.69
C ASP A 133 7.85 11.66 -9.05
N ARG A 134 8.27 10.67 -9.87
CA ARG A 134 7.52 9.46 -10.21
C ARG A 134 8.35 8.20 -9.95
N GLU A 135 8.88 8.08 -8.73
CA GLU A 135 9.61 6.92 -8.23
C GLU A 135 8.86 5.61 -8.43
N ASN A 136 7.53 5.62 -8.25
CA ASN A 136 6.63 4.48 -8.38
C ASN A 136 6.57 3.80 -9.76
N VAL A 137 7.11 4.43 -10.81
CA VAL A 137 7.26 3.83 -12.15
C VAL A 137 8.73 3.67 -12.57
N CYS A 138 9.65 3.75 -11.60
CA CYS A 138 11.06 3.48 -11.81
C CYS A 138 11.30 1.97 -11.97
N ARG A 139 11.95 1.58 -13.08
CA ARG A 139 12.40 0.18 -13.32
C ARG A 139 13.48 -0.34 -12.35
N LYS A 140 13.82 0.46 -11.33
CA LYS A 140 14.71 0.14 -10.21
C LYS A 140 14.11 0.61 -8.87
N MET A 141 12.77 0.69 -8.77
CA MET A 141 12.09 0.81 -7.48
C MET A 141 12.36 -0.44 -6.63
N VAL A 142 12.38 -0.27 -5.31
CA VAL A 142 12.53 -1.35 -4.34
C VAL A 142 11.27 -1.36 -3.47
N PHE A 143 10.57 -2.49 -3.45
CA PHE A 143 9.38 -2.65 -2.62
C PHE A 143 9.77 -2.76 -1.14
N THR A 144 8.87 -2.26 -0.28
CA THR A 144 9.06 -2.13 1.17
C THR A 144 9.41 -3.45 1.87
N TYR A 145 9.00 -4.58 1.29
CA TYR A 145 9.49 -5.93 1.64
C TYR A 145 9.56 -6.84 0.40
N ASN A 146 10.20 -8.01 0.54
CA ASN A 146 10.36 -9.01 -0.52
C ASN A 146 11.04 -8.50 -1.82
N SER A 147 11.91 -7.49 -1.70
CA SER A 147 12.63 -6.90 -2.82
C SER A 147 14.14 -6.89 -2.56
N LYS A 148 14.95 -7.21 -3.55
CA LYS A 148 16.42 -7.23 -3.40
C LYS A 148 16.98 -5.85 -3.73
N THR A 149 17.59 -5.19 -2.73
CA THR A 149 18.27 -3.91 -2.91
C THR A 149 19.52 -4.07 -3.79
N PRO A 150 20.10 -2.98 -4.35
CA PRO A 150 21.34 -3.06 -5.13
C PRO A 150 22.52 -3.65 -4.35
N GLU A 151 22.50 -3.56 -3.01
CA GLU A 151 23.50 -4.07 -2.09
C GLU A 151 23.26 -5.55 -1.69
N GLY A 152 22.25 -6.20 -2.28
CA GLY A 152 21.93 -7.61 -2.05
C GLY A 152 21.09 -7.91 -0.81
N TYR A 153 20.54 -6.89 -0.14
CA TYR A 153 19.64 -7.09 1.01
C TYR A 153 18.21 -7.39 0.52
N THR A 154 17.56 -8.44 1.05
CA THR A 154 16.12 -8.67 0.82
C THR A 154 15.30 -7.88 1.85
N THR A 155 14.52 -6.89 1.41
CA THR A 155 13.72 -6.02 2.27
C THR A 155 12.70 -6.78 3.12
N GLN A 156 12.46 -6.29 4.34
CA GLN A 156 11.60 -6.90 5.37
C GLN A 156 10.63 -5.85 5.89
N GLY A 157 9.34 -6.19 5.97
CA GLY A 157 8.25 -5.22 6.11
C GLY A 157 7.92 -4.72 7.52
N GLY A 158 6.79 -4.02 7.61
CA GLY A 158 6.35 -3.30 8.79
C GLY A 158 5.74 -4.11 9.94
N TYR A 159 5.64 -5.44 9.86
CA TYR A 159 5.24 -6.28 11.01
C TYR A 159 6.44 -6.52 11.95
N ALA A 160 7.00 -5.41 12.42
CA ALA A 160 8.27 -5.30 13.13
C ALA A 160 8.25 -4.14 14.14
N ASP A 161 9.28 -4.04 14.96
CA ASP A 161 9.45 -2.93 15.92
C ASP A 161 10.07 -1.69 15.26
N TYR A 162 10.92 -1.87 14.23
CA TYR A 162 11.66 -0.80 13.54
C TYR A 162 11.72 -1.02 12.02
N TYR A 163 11.71 0.08 11.26
CA TYR A 163 11.93 0.11 9.80
C TYR A 163 13.09 1.03 9.42
N ARG A 164 13.75 0.78 8.28
CA ARG A 164 14.84 1.60 7.73
C ARG A 164 14.72 1.75 6.22
N CYS A 165 14.73 2.99 5.73
CA CYS A 165 14.66 3.27 4.29
C CYS A 165 15.21 4.65 3.95
N HIS A 166 15.43 4.87 2.64
CA HIS A 166 15.89 6.16 2.12
C HIS A 166 14.85 7.25 2.40
N TYR A 167 15.27 8.38 3.00
CA TYR A 167 14.38 9.40 3.59
C TYR A 167 13.22 9.85 2.70
N LYS A 168 13.44 9.93 1.38
CA LYS A 168 12.42 10.35 0.41
C LYS A 168 11.15 9.47 0.42
N PHE A 169 11.22 8.24 0.93
CA PHE A 169 10.07 7.32 1.04
C PHE A 169 9.42 7.30 2.44
N ALA A 170 10.02 8.00 3.40
CA ALA A 170 9.36 8.36 4.64
C ALA A 170 8.58 9.66 4.43
N VAL A 171 7.27 9.58 4.49
CA VAL A 171 6.35 10.70 4.21
C VAL A 171 5.83 11.24 5.55
N PRO A 172 6.08 12.51 5.92
CA PRO A 172 5.56 13.08 7.16
C PRO A 172 4.02 13.08 7.22
N ILE A 173 3.45 12.60 8.32
CA ILE A 173 1.99 12.46 8.47
C ILE A 173 1.41 13.69 9.18
N PRO A 174 0.55 14.49 8.51
CA PRO A 174 -0.06 15.69 9.09
C PRO A 174 -0.73 15.46 10.44
N ALA A 175 -0.70 16.46 11.32
CA ALA A 175 -1.30 16.38 12.66
C ALA A 175 -2.81 16.11 12.66
N GLY A 176 -3.52 16.47 11.58
CA GLY A 176 -4.96 16.25 11.41
C GLY A 176 -5.37 14.81 11.10
N LEU A 177 -4.42 13.88 10.90
CA LEU A 177 -4.69 12.45 10.74
C LEU A 177 -4.19 11.66 11.95
N SER A 178 -4.94 10.64 12.36
CA SER A 178 -4.46 9.63 13.31
C SER A 178 -3.57 8.59 12.62
N SER A 179 -2.75 7.89 13.40
CA SER A 179 -1.76 6.95 12.84
C SER A 179 -2.43 5.75 12.18
N GLU A 180 -3.51 5.26 12.78
CA GLU A 180 -4.35 4.18 12.26
C GLU A 180 -5.19 4.61 11.05
N SER A 181 -5.62 5.88 10.95
CA SER A 181 -6.27 6.40 9.74
C SER A 181 -5.28 6.57 8.58
N ALA A 182 -4.05 7.03 8.87
CA ALA A 182 -3.01 7.26 7.87
C ALA A 182 -2.38 5.97 7.31
N ALA A 183 -2.26 4.89 8.11
CA ALA A 183 -1.61 3.66 7.68
C ALA A 183 -2.18 3.09 6.35
N PRO A 184 -3.50 2.85 6.19
CA PRO A 184 -4.07 2.41 4.91
C PRO A 184 -3.92 3.42 3.76
N MET A 185 -3.71 4.70 4.05
CA MET A 185 -3.51 5.70 3.00
C MET A 185 -2.18 5.49 2.27
N MET A 186 -1.15 5.00 2.97
CA MET A 186 0.19 4.75 2.42
C MET A 186 0.24 3.68 1.31
N CYS A 187 -0.82 2.88 1.12
CA CYS A 187 -0.98 2.00 -0.04
C CYS A 187 -2.37 2.12 -0.67
N ALA A 188 -3.44 1.72 0.03
CA ALA A 188 -4.79 1.70 -0.53
C ALA A 188 -5.35 3.10 -0.85
N GLY A 189 -5.02 4.10 -0.03
CA GLY A 189 -5.38 5.50 -0.29
C GLY A 189 -4.67 6.02 -1.54
N ILE A 190 -3.34 5.97 -1.58
CA ILE A 190 -2.58 6.56 -2.70
C ILE A 190 -2.85 5.86 -4.03
N THR A 191 -2.96 4.53 -4.02
CA THR A 191 -3.29 3.72 -5.20
C THR A 191 -4.63 4.10 -5.83
N THR A 192 -5.57 4.65 -5.05
CA THR A 192 -6.88 5.11 -5.55
C THR A 192 -6.91 6.61 -5.82
N TYR A 193 -6.29 7.44 -4.96
CA TYR A 193 -6.21 8.89 -5.14
C TYR A 193 -5.45 9.30 -6.40
N ALA A 194 -4.23 8.75 -6.59
CA ALA A 194 -3.34 9.16 -7.67
C ALA A 194 -3.97 9.03 -9.07
N PRO A 195 -4.55 7.89 -9.49
CA PRO A 195 -5.18 7.78 -10.81
C PRO A 195 -6.52 8.50 -10.92
N LEU A 196 -7.30 8.65 -9.83
CA LEU A 196 -8.51 9.48 -9.87
C LEU A 196 -8.15 10.93 -10.21
N LYS A 197 -7.09 11.47 -9.60
CA LYS A 197 -6.60 12.82 -9.88
C LYS A 197 -5.91 12.93 -11.26
N GLU A 198 -5.03 11.98 -11.60
CA GLU A 198 -4.31 11.95 -12.89
C GLU A 198 -5.26 11.79 -14.10
N HIS A 199 -6.48 11.28 -13.90
CA HIS A 199 -7.50 11.17 -14.95
C HIS A 199 -8.66 12.18 -14.78
N GLY A 200 -8.55 13.13 -13.86
CA GLY A 200 -9.45 14.29 -13.77
C GLY A 200 -10.82 14.01 -13.17
N ALA A 201 -10.93 13.09 -12.20
CA ALA A 201 -12.14 12.97 -11.39
C ALA A 201 -12.46 14.30 -10.69
N GLY A 202 -13.70 14.78 -10.80
CA GLY A 202 -14.14 16.04 -10.24
C GLY A 202 -15.50 16.52 -10.79
N PRO A 203 -15.85 17.80 -10.65
CA PRO A 203 -17.17 18.33 -11.02
C PRO A 203 -17.53 18.05 -12.48
N GLY A 204 -18.73 17.49 -12.69
CA GLY A 204 -19.23 17.10 -14.01
C GLY A 204 -18.68 15.77 -14.56
N LYS A 205 -17.94 15.00 -13.76
CA LYS A 205 -17.49 13.64 -14.12
C LYS A 205 -18.26 12.56 -13.38
N LYS A 206 -18.59 11.48 -14.09
CA LYS A 206 -19.22 10.27 -13.55
C LYS A 206 -18.15 9.22 -13.28
N VAL A 207 -17.98 8.85 -12.01
CA VAL A 207 -16.96 7.91 -11.55
C VAL A 207 -17.62 6.66 -10.97
N ALA A 208 -17.36 5.51 -11.58
CA ALA A 208 -17.71 4.22 -11.01
C ALA A 208 -16.53 3.63 -10.23
N VAL A 209 -16.77 3.16 -9.00
CA VAL A 209 -15.76 2.45 -8.20
C VAL A 209 -16.19 1.00 -8.03
N LEU A 210 -15.49 0.09 -8.72
CA LEU A 210 -15.75 -1.35 -8.69
C LEU A 210 -15.06 -2.00 -7.49
N GLY A 211 -15.87 -2.66 -6.67
CA GLY A 211 -15.44 -3.29 -5.44
C GLY A 211 -15.49 -2.32 -4.27
N ILE A 212 -16.09 -2.75 -3.15
CA ILE A 212 -16.27 -1.93 -1.95
C ILE A 212 -15.54 -2.64 -0.81
N GLY A 213 -14.25 -2.35 -0.69
CA GLY A 213 -13.31 -3.00 0.22
C GLY A 213 -12.12 -2.09 0.53
N GLY A 214 -10.97 -2.68 0.85
CA GLY A 214 -9.80 -1.94 1.32
C GLY A 214 -9.38 -0.76 0.44
N LEU A 215 -9.30 -0.95 -0.88
CA LEU A 215 -9.07 0.15 -1.84
C LEU A 215 -10.36 0.92 -2.13
N GLY A 216 -11.43 0.22 -2.50
CA GLY A 216 -12.69 0.83 -2.96
C GLY A 216 -13.34 1.82 -2.00
N HIS A 217 -13.21 1.64 -0.68
CA HIS A 217 -13.80 2.58 0.29
C HIS A 217 -13.16 3.97 0.20
N LEU A 218 -11.82 4.03 0.20
CA LEU A 218 -11.06 5.27 -0.02
C LEU A 218 -11.27 5.80 -1.45
N GLY A 219 -11.33 4.91 -2.46
CA GLY A 219 -11.63 5.31 -3.84
C GLY A 219 -12.97 6.03 -4.01
N ILE A 220 -14.02 5.61 -3.29
CA ILE A 220 -15.31 6.31 -3.25
C ILE A 220 -15.13 7.66 -2.53
N GLN A 221 -14.55 7.68 -1.33
CA GLN A 221 -14.35 8.91 -0.54
C GLN A 221 -13.54 9.98 -1.31
N TRP A 222 -12.47 9.59 -2.01
CA TRP A 222 -11.68 10.49 -2.86
C TRP A 222 -12.50 11.04 -4.03
N ALA A 223 -13.21 10.18 -4.77
CA ALA A 223 -14.00 10.62 -5.93
C ALA A 223 -15.11 11.61 -5.52
N VAL A 224 -15.76 11.37 -4.37
CA VAL A 224 -16.77 12.27 -3.80
C VAL A 224 -16.16 13.61 -3.42
N ALA A 225 -15.03 13.64 -2.69
CA ALA A 225 -14.43 14.89 -2.22
C ALA A 225 -13.62 15.66 -3.28
N LEU A 226 -13.27 15.01 -4.39
CA LEU A 226 -12.84 15.67 -5.63
C LEU A 226 -14.03 16.33 -6.36
N GLY A 227 -15.27 15.96 -6.05
CA GLY A 227 -16.50 16.57 -6.56
C GLY A 227 -17.18 15.81 -7.71
N ALA A 228 -16.89 14.53 -7.91
CA ALA A 228 -17.50 13.71 -8.96
C ALA A 228 -18.90 13.19 -8.57
N GLU A 229 -19.71 12.84 -9.58
CA GLU A 229 -20.90 12.01 -9.40
C GLU A 229 -20.46 10.54 -9.28
N VAL A 230 -20.58 9.97 -8.07
CA VAL A 230 -19.97 8.67 -7.75
C VAL A 230 -20.98 7.52 -7.66
N THR A 231 -20.74 6.47 -8.44
CA THR A 231 -21.47 5.20 -8.39
C THR A 231 -20.60 4.11 -7.76
N ALA A 232 -21.08 3.49 -6.69
CA ALA A 232 -20.45 2.26 -6.17
C ALA A 232 -20.94 1.04 -6.98
N LEU A 233 -20.00 0.20 -7.42
CA LEU A 233 -20.25 -0.89 -8.38
C LEU A 233 -19.85 -2.25 -7.77
N SER A 234 -20.78 -3.22 -7.78
CA SER A 234 -20.64 -4.50 -7.05
C SER A 234 -21.41 -5.64 -7.72
N SER A 235 -21.12 -6.89 -7.33
CA SER A 235 -21.84 -8.10 -7.79
C SER A 235 -22.98 -8.55 -6.86
N SER A 236 -23.29 -7.74 -5.84
CA SER A 236 -24.45 -7.94 -4.96
C SER A 236 -24.78 -6.67 -4.19
N ASP A 237 -26.02 -6.52 -3.77
CA ASP A 237 -26.57 -5.33 -3.10
C ASP A 237 -26.13 -5.18 -1.63
N LYS A 238 -25.44 -6.21 -1.11
CA LYS A 238 -24.97 -6.34 0.29
C LYS A 238 -24.20 -5.14 0.85
N LYS A 239 -23.65 -4.28 -0.01
CA LYS A 239 -22.85 -3.10 0.37
C LYS A 239 -23.43 -1.77 -0.11
N GLU A 240 -24.66 -1.75 -0.63
CA GLU A 240 -25.32 -0.50 -1.07
C GLU A 240 -25.44 0.50 0.06
N LYS A 241 -26.02 0.07 1.19
CA LYS A 241 -26.25 0.92 2.36
C LYS A 241 -24.95 1.56 2.85
N ASP A 242 -23.92 0.75 3.08
CA ASP A 242 -22.60 1.22 3.51
C ASP A 242 -21.96 2.17 2.47
N SER A 243 -22.10 1.88 1.17
CA SER A 243 -21.55 2.75 0.11
C SER A 243 -22.18 4.14 0.11
N LYS A 244 -23.50 4.23 0.32
CA LYS A 244 -24.22 5.50 0.36
C LYS A 244 -24.03 6.22 1.69
N GLU A 245 -24.31 5.56 2.82
CA GLU A 245 -24.36 6.19 4.15
C GLU A 245 -22.99 6.41 4.81
N LEU A 246 -21.99 5.56 4.56
CA LEU A 246 -20.67 5.66 5.21
C LEU A 246 -19.58 6.22 4.30
N LEU A 247 -19.71 6.02 2.98
CA LEU A 247 -18.68 6.38 1.99
C LEU A 247 -19.09 7.56 1.08
N GLY A 248 -20.38 7.94 1.06
CA GLY A 248 -20.88 9.08 0.29
C GLY A 248 -21.11 8.80 -1.20
N ALA A 249 -21.17 7.54 -1.64
CA ALA A 249 -21.55 7.23 -3.01
C ALA A 249 -22.98 7.75 -3.29
N HIS A 250 -23.17 8.38 -4.43
CA HIS A 250 -24.45 8.95 -4.84
C HIS A 250 -25.39 7.83 -5.34
N HIS A 251 -24.84 6.92 -6.14
CA HIS A 251 -25.56 5.82 -6.77
C HIS A 251 -24.95 4.46 -6.43
N TYR A 252 -25.70 3.41 -6.74
CA TYR A 252 -25.24 2.02 -6.64
C TYR A 252 -25.65 1.24 -7.88
N VAL A 253 -24.78 0.35 -8.37
CA VAL A 253 -25.10 -0.58 -9.46
C VAL A 253 -24.65 -1.99 -9.07
N ASN A 254 -25.58 -2.93 -9.17
CA ASN A 254 -25.30 -4.35 -9.08
C ASN A 254 -25.07 -4.91 -10.49
N TYR A 255 -23.82 -5.12 -10.91
CA TYR A 255 -23.50 -5.58 -12.26
C TYR A 255 -23.82 -7.06 -12.52
N SER A 256 -24.40 -7.76 -11.53
CA SER A 256 -24.98 -9.10 -11.72
C SER A 256 -26.47 -9.07 -12.09
N ASP A 257 -27.11 -7.88 -12.10
CA ASP A 257 -28.38 -7.66 -12.78
C ASP A 257 -28.15 -7.12 -14.20
N PRO A 258 -28.56 -7.86 -15.26
CA PRO A 258 -28.46 -7.38 -16.65
C PRO A 258 -29.23 -6.08 -16.91
N ALA A 259 -30.31 -5.79 -16.18
CA ALA A 259 -31.05 -4.54 -16.37
C ALA A 259 -30.29 -3.33 -15.81
N ALA A 260 -29.71 -3.44 -14.60
CA ALA A 260 -28.81 -2.44 -14.04
C ALA A 260 -27.56 -2.22 -14.90
N VAL A 261 -26.95 -3.28 -15.44
CA VAL A 261 -25.85 -3.16 -16.43
C VAL A 261 -26.33 -2.39 -17.67
N LYS A 262 -27.50 -2.75 -18.23
CA LYS A 262 -28.03 -2.12 -19.44
C LYS A 262 -28.35 -0.63 -19.24
N ALA A 263 -28.79 -0.25 -18.05
CA ALA A 263 -29.03 1.15 -17.68
C ALA A 263 -27.74 1.95 -17.41
N ALA A 264 -26.60 1.28 -17.23
CA ALA A 264 -25.30 1.88 -16.94
C ALA A 264 -24.30 1.80 -18.11
N GLU A 265 -24.70 1.31 -19.29
CA GLU A 265 -23.88 1.38 -20.51
C GLU A 265 -23.49 2.83 -20.85
N ASP A 266 -22.29 3.01 -21.42
CA ASP A 266 -21.77 4.31 -21.92
C ASP A 266 -21.78 5.48 -20.91
N SER A 267 -21.79 5.17 -19.60
CA SER A 267 -22.17 6.14 -18.56
C SER A 267 -21.03 6.69 -17.69
N PHE A 268 -19.86 6.05 -17.63
CA PHE A 268 -18.78 6.45 -16.70
C PHE A 268 -17.53 6.99 -17.39
N ASP A 269 -17.13 8.22 -17.04
CA ASP A 269 -15.86 8.83 -17.48
C ASP A 269 -14.64 8.07 -16.95
N ILE A 270 -14.76 7.52 -15.74
CA ILE A 270 -13.72 6.77 -15.05
C ILE A 270 -14.38 5.57 -14.35
N LEU A 271 -13.95 4.35 -14.68
CA LEU A 271 -14.25 3.16 -13.89
C LEU A 271 -12.99 2.69 -13.18
N LEU A 272 -12.92 2.88 -11.86
CA LEU A 272 -11.82 2.45 -11.00
C LEU A 272 -12.02 1.00 -10.54
N CYS A 273 -11.24 0.08 -11.10
CA CYS A 273 -11.31 -1.36 -10.85
C CYS A 273 -10.43 -1.77 -9.65
N THR A 274 -11.04 -1.81 -8.46
CA THR A 274 -10.37 -2.19 -7.20
C THR A 274 -10.60 -3.64 -6.77
N SER A 275 -11.46 -4.39 -7.47
CA SER A 275 -11.80 -5.78 -7.14
C SER A 275 -12.16 -6.58 -8.40
N TYR A 276 -11.95 -7.89 -8.35
CA TYR A 276 -12.20 -8.86 -9.42
C TYR A 276 -12.41 -10.25 -8.83
N SER A 277 -12.74 -11.22 -9.69
CA SER A 277 -12.82 -12.64 -9.36
C SER A 277 -12.51 -13.49 -10.60
N ASP A 278 -12.30 -14.79 -10.41
CA ASP A 278 -12.23 -15.79 -11.48
C ASP A 278 -13.41 -15.80 -12.47
N LYS A 279 -14.55 -15.19 -12.10
CA LYS A 279 -15.78 -15.16 -12.89
C LYS A 279 -16.12 -13.77 -13.44
N THR A 280 -15.17 -12.84 -13.41
CA THR A 280 -15.38 -11.47 -13.90
C THR A 280 -15.41 -11.43 -15.42
N ASP A 281 -16.57 -11.14 -16.01
CA ASP A 281 -16.65 -10.74 -17.42
C ASP A 281 -16.24 -9.27 -17.56
N TRP A 282 -15.05 -9.06 -18.11
CA TRP A 282 -14.50 -7.72 -18.36
C TRP A 282 -15.29 -6.95 -19.44
N ASN A 283 -16.07 -7.62 -20.30
CA ASN A 283 -16.88 -6.95 -21.31
C ASN A 283 -18.09 -6.23 -20.69
N ILE A 284 -18.69 -6.81 -19.64
CA ILE A 284 -19.74 -6.16 -18.84
C ILE A 284 -19.20 -4.89 -18.17
N LEU A 285 -17.97 -4.96 -17.64
CA LEU A 285 -17.35 -3.80 -17.00
C LEU A 285 -16.97 -2.71 -18.03
N LEU A 286 -16.51 -3.10 -19.23
CA LEU A 286 -16.15 -2.17 -20.30
C LEU A 286 -17.35 -1.58 -21.03
N SER A 287 -18.53 -2.22 -21.05
CA SER A 287 -19.73 -1.61 -21.66
C SER A 287 -20.18 -0.36 -20.88
N MET A 288 -19.99 -0.35 -19.56
CA MET A 288 -20.38 0.75 -18.68
C MET A 288 -19.44 1.97 -18.70
N VAL A 289 -18.17 1.79 -19.09
CA VAL A 289 -17.26 2.92 -19.36
C VAL A 289 -17.78 3.69 -20.57
N ALA A 290 -17.77 5.02 -20.53
CA ALA A 290 -18.20 5.86 -21.63
C ALA A 290 -17.22 5.84 -22.83
N THR A 291 -17.69 6.29 -23.98
CA THR A 291 -16.87 6.48 -25.18
C THR A 291 -15.75 7.51 -24.91
N ASP A 292 -14.55 7.26 -25.46
CA ASP A 292 -13.27 7.98 -25.25
C ASP A 292 -12.71 7.96 -23.80
N CYS A 293 -13.41 7.31 -22.87
CA CYS A 293 -13.18 7.40 -21.42
C CYS A 293 -12.32 6.26 -20.83
N LYS A 294 -12.09 6.27 -19.51
CA LYS A 294 -11.02 5.50 -18.85
C LYS A 294 -11.53 4.29 -18.05
N PHE A 295 -10.97 3.11 -18.35
CA PHE A 295 -11.00 1.97 -17.44
C PHE A 295 -9.67 1.92 -16.68
N VAL A 296 -9.70 2.08 -15.36
CA VAL A 296 -8.52 2.23 -14.51
C VAL A 296 -8.34 0.98 -13.66
N LEU A 297 -7.40 0.12 -14.04
CA LEU A 297 -7.04 -1.08 -13.30
C LEU A 297 -6.04 -0.75 -12.18
N VAL A 298 -6.43 -1.05 -10.93
CA VAL A 298 -5.53 -1.01 -9.75
C VAL A 298 -5.48 -2.32 -8.95
N GLY A 299 -6.47 -3.21 -9.14
CA GLY A 299 -6.36 -4.61 -8.71
C GLY A 299 -5.43 -5.42 -9.64
N LEU A 300 -4.77 -6.45 -9.10
CA LEU A 300 -3.78 -7.28 -9.83
C LEU A 300 -4.19 -8.77 -9.86
N PRO A 301 -5.05 -9.18 -10.81
CA PRO A 301 -5.44 -10.58 -10.99
C PRO A 301 -4.27 -11.55 -11.14
N GLU A 302 -4.34 -12.69 -10.45
CA GLU A 302 -3.41 -13.81 -10.60
C GLU A 302 -3.56 -14.53 -11.98
N LYS A 303 -4.63 -14.21 -12.73
CA LYS A 303 -4.93 -14.78 -14.05
C LYS A 303 -5.02 -13.68 -15.10
N PRO A 304 -4.61 -13.94 -16.36
CA PRO A 304 -4.70 -12.95 -17.44
C PRO A 304 -6.11 -12.38 -17.63
N ILE A 305 -6.19 -11.07 -17.81
CA ILE A 305 -7.42 -10.37 -18.20
C ILE A 305 -7.73 -10.68 -19.67
N SER A 306 -9.00 -10.91 -19.99
CA SER A 306 -9.48 -11.17 -21.34
C SER A 306 -10.78 -10.44 -21.61
N TYR A 307 -10.84 -9.74 -22.74
CA TYR A 307 -12.02 -9.02 -23.24
C TYR A 307 -12.00 -9.00 -24.78
N SER A 308 -13.15 -8.76 -25.39
CA SER A 308 -13.22 -8.58 -26.85
C SER A 308 -12.61 -7.24 -27.25
N ALA A 309 -11.75 -7.23 -28.28
CA ALA A 309 -11.17 -6.01 -28.81
C ALA A 309 -12.26 -5.02 -29.31
N TRP A 310 -13.40 -5.53 -29.78
CA TRP A 310 -14.55 -4.72 -30.19
C TRP A 310 -15.15 -3.89 -29.04
N SER A 311 -15.10 -4.39 -27.81
CA SER A 311 -15.56 -3.68 -26.60
C SER A 311 -14.75 -2.41 -26.32
N VAL A 312 -13.55 -2.29 -26.89
CA VAL A 312 -12.58 -1.22 -26.63
C VAL A 312 -12.37 -0.33 -27.85
N VAL A 313 -12.08 -0.93 -29.02
CA VAL A 313 -11.61 -0.20 -30.22
C VAL A 313 -12.69 0.73 -30.80
N LEU A 314 -13.93 0.28 -30.92
CA LEU A 314 -15.01 1.07 -31.54
C LEU A 314 -15.43 2.30 -30.72
N ARG A 315 -15.10 2.31 -29.42
CA ARG A 315 -15.50 3.34 -28.44
C ARG A 315 -14.29 4.06 -27.84
N GLN A 316 -13.10 3.84 -28.40
CA GLN A 316 -11.81 4.38 -27.94
C GLN A 316 -11.59 4.28 -26.41
N ILE A 317 -12.06 3.19 -25.79
CA ILE A 317 -11.93 3.03 -24.34
C ILE A 317 -10.45 2.88 -23.99
N ASN A 318 -10.00 3.64 -23.00
CA ASN A 318 -8.61 3.62 -22.57
C ASN A 318 -8.49 2.66 -21.39
N PHE A 319 -8.01 1.44 -21.63
CA PHE A 319 -7.63 0.54 -20.55
C PHE A 319 -6.25 0.94 -20.02
N VAL A 320 -6.19 1.48 -18.80
CA VAL A 320 -4.96 1.98 -18.16
C VAL A 320 -4.73 1.28 -16.82
N GLY A 321 -3.47 1.03 -16.49
CA GLY A 321 -3.06 0.51 -15.18
C GLY A 321 -2.44 1.60 -14.33
N SER A 322 -2.67 1.57 -13.02
CA SER A 322 -1.96 2.40 -12.04
C SER A 322 -1.54 1.58 -10.82
N ALA A 323 -0.44 1.98 -10.19
CA ALA A 323 0.13 1.32 -9.02
C ALA A 323 0.69 2.37 -8.05
N ILE A 324 0.23 2.32 -6.80
CA ILE A 324 0.61 3.24 -5.71
C ILE A 324 0.63 4.71 -6.16
N GLY A 325 1.58 5.50 -5.67
CA GLY A 325 1.90 6.85 -6.12
C GLY A 325 3.21 7.27 -5.49
N SER A 326 3.93 8.22 -6.08
CA SER A 326 5.23 8.66 -5.57
C SER A 326 5.12 9.36 -4.21
N PRO A 327 6.22 9.54 -3.47
CA PRO A 327 6.18 10.22 -2.16
C PRO A 327 5.60 11.64 -2.21
N ALA A 328 5.81 12.37 -3.32
CA ALA A 328 5.19 13.68 -3.54
C ALA A 328 3.66 13.59 -3.67
N GLN A 329 3.14 12.56 -4.35
CA GLN A 329 1.71 12.31 -4.45
C GLN A 329 1.13 11.82 -3.09
N GLN A 330 1.93 11.14 -2.27
CA GLN A 330 1.55 10.73 -0.91
C GLN A 330 1.44 11.93 0.04
N GLU A 331 2.41 12.86 0.02
CA GLU A 331 2.33 14.13 0.78
C GLU A 331 1.10 14.95 0.37
N GLU A 332 0.84 15.05 -0.94
CA GLU A 332 -0.33 15.75 -1.49
C GLU A 332 -1.66 15.11 -1.04
N MET A 333 -1.77 13.78 -1.14
CA MET A 333 -2.96 13.03 -0.71
C MET A 333 -3.22 13.20 0.79
N LEU A 334 -2.19 13.11 1.65
CA LEU A 334 -2.36 13.26 3.09
C LEU A 334 -2.79 14.69 3.48
N ALA A 335 -2.29 15.70 2.78
CA ALA A 335 -2.75 17.08 2.93
C ALA A 335 -4.24 17.24 2.51
N PHE A 336 -4.62 16.67 1.36
CA PHE A 336 -6.01 16.68 0.88
C PHE A 336 -6.96 15.91 1.80
N ALA A 337 -6.51 14.80 2.41
CA ALA A 337 -7.27 14.06 3.39
C ALA A 337 -7.62 14.91 4.62
N VAL A 338 -6.67 15.71 5.12
CA VAL A 338 -6.93 16.70 6.18
C VAL A 338 -7.88 17.81 5.70
N GLU A 339 -7.65 18.37 4.51
CA GLU A 339 -8.48 19.43 3.94
C GLU A 339 -9.96 19.03 3.81
N LYS A 340 -10.22 17.77 3.45
CA LYS A 340 -11.56 17.21 3.24
C LYS A 340 -12.11 16.41 4.43
N GLY A 341 -11.35 16.28 5.52
CA GLY A 341 -11.72 15.48 6.70
C GLY A 341 -11.82 13.97 6.44
N ILE A 342 -11.25 13.46 5.35
CA ILE A 342 -11.33 12.04 4.98
C ILE A 342 -10.45 11.21 5.92
N ASN A 343 -11.01 10.11 6.40
CA ASN A 343 -10.34 9.13 7.24
C ASN A 343 -10.59 7.72 6.70
N SER A 344 -9.59 6.85 6.85
CA SER A 344 -9.74 5.42 6.58
C SER A 344 -10.68 4.80 7.62
N ILE A 345 -11.59 3.92 7.21
CA ILE A 345 -12.47 3.22 8.14
C ILE A 345 -11.76 1.93 8.58
N VAL A 346 -11.20 1.96 9.79
CA VAL A 346 -10.26 0.95 10.29
C VAL A 346 -10.74 0.25 11.57
N GLU A 347 -10.33 -1.01 11.70
CA GLU A 347 -10.33 -1.75 12.95
C GLU A 347 -8.89 -1.88 13.45
N VAL A 348 -8.61 -1.44 14.68
CA VAL A 348 -7.26 -1.57 15.28
C VAL A 348 -7.17 -2.89 16.03
N MET A 349 -6.10 -3.65 15.77
CA MET A 349 -5.77 -4.89 16.49
C MET A 349 -4.31 -4.83 16.98
N PRO A 350 -3.94 -5.50 18.09
CA PRO A 350 -2.55 -5.63 18.50
C PRO A 350 -1.71 -6.35 17.44
N MET A 351 -0.43 -5.98 17.26
CA MET A 351 0.52 -6.68 16.40
C MET A 351 0.71 -8.14 16.86
N SER A 352 0.60 -8.40 18.17
CA SER A 352 0.54 -9.74 18.76
C SER A 352 -0.61 -10.61 18.24
N GLU A 353 -1.70 -10.01 17.71
CA GLU A 353 -2.81 -10.72 17.05
C GLU A 353 -2.69 -10.82 15.51
N ALA A 354 -1.54 -10.48 14.90
CA ALA A 354 -1.35 -10.43 13.45
C ALA A 354 -1.91 -11.65 12.68
N LYS A 355 -1.83 -12.86 13.26
CA LYS A 355 -2.38 -14.09 12.66
C LYS A 355 -3.90 -14.08 12.52
N LYS A 356 -4.59 -13.65 13.58
CA LYS A 356 -6.04 -13.53 13.63
C LYS A 356 -6.51 -12.39 12.72
N ALA A 357 -5.76 -11.29 12.70
CA ALA A 357 -6.02 -10.15 11.83
C ALA A 357 -5.89 -10.50 10.34
N LEU A 358 -4.79 -11.13 9.91
CA LEU A 358 -4.62 -11.57 8.51
C LEU A 358 -5.68 -12.60 8.09
N GLN A 359 -6.08 -13.52 8.97
CA GLN A 359 -7.17 -14.46 8.68
C GLN A 359 -8.51 -13.73 8.45
N ARG A 360 -8.83 -12.70 9.25
CA ARG A 360 -10.02 -11.86 9.04
C ARG A 360 -10.00 -11.13 7.70
N VAL A 361 -8.87 -10.54 7.31
CA VAL A 361 -8.75 -9.89 5.99
C VAL A 361 -8.90 -10.90 4.85
N HIS A 362 -8.32 -12.09 4.98
CA HIS A 362 -8.44 -13.18 4.00
C HIS A 362 -9.90 -13.67 3.84
N ASN A 363 -10.64 -13.80 4.94
CA ASN A 363 -12.06 -14.16 4.94
C ASN A 363 -12.97 -13.07 4.35
N GLY A 364 -12.51 -11.80 4.33
CA GLY A 364 -13.35 -10.63 4.04
C GLY A 364 -14.09 -10.07 5.26
N ASP A 365 -13.73 -10.48 6.47
CA ASP A 365 -14.37 -10.12 7.75
C ASP A 365 -13.99 -8.70 8.25
N ALA A 366 -13.36 -7.86 7.43
CA ALA A 366 -12.84 -6.53 7.79
C ALA A 366 -13.70 -5.38 7.24
N ARG A 367 -14.00 -4.37 8.07
CA ARG A 367 -14.85 -3.22 7.71
C ARG A 367 -14.17 -1.88 7.99
N PHE A 368 -13.36 -1.32 7.09
CA PHE A 368 -12.95 -1.81 5.75
C PHE A 368 -11.46 -2.19 5.68
N ARG A 369 -10.71 -1.91 6.74
CA ARG A 369 -9.28 -2.19 6.92
C ARG A 369 -9.03 -2.75 8.31
N ILE A 370 -7.98 -3.55 8.47
CA ILE A 370 -7.40 -3.82 9.78
C ILE A 370 -6.02 -3.17 9.85
N VAL A 371 -5.73 -2.52 10.97
CA VAL A 371 -4.42 -1.94 11.26
C VAL A 371 -3.86 -2.60 12.51
N LEU A 372 -2.65 -3.14 12.39
CA LEU A 372 -1.89 -3.68 13.50
C LEU A 372 -1.21 -2.53 14.24
N LYS A 373 -1.23 -2.59 15.57
CA LYS A 373 -0.59 -1.62 16.46
C LYS A 373 0.45 -2.32 17.34
N ASN A 374 1.65 -1.75 17.42
CA ASN A 374 2.66 -2.16 18.40
C ASN A 374 2.27 -1.65 19.80
N GLU A 375 2.55 -2.47 20.81
CA GLU A 375 2.16 -2.25 22.22
C GLU A 375 3.11 -1.28 22.95
#